data_AF-A0A957SYY8-F1
#
_entry.id   AF-A0A957SYY8-F1
#
_cell.length_a   1.000
_cell.length_b   1.000
_cell.length_c   1.000
_cell.angle_alpha   90.00
_cell.angle_beta   90.00
_cell.angle_gamma   90.00
#
_symmetry.space_group_name_H-M   'P 1'
#
loop_
_entity.id
_entity.type
_entity.pdbx_description
1 polymer ?
#
loop_
_entity_poly.entity_id
_entity_poly.type
_entity_poly.pdbx_seq_one_letter_code
_entity_poly.pdbx_strand_id
1 'polypeptide(L)' 'MATKINELKRYTLVLPHELYDEVKRIADVRHISVVELFRKFIRLGILAMKLEDDPESALIIREGDKEQVVKLI' A
#
# COMPACT_ATOMS: atom_id res chain seq x y z
N MET A 1 -2.49 -23.75 -24.08
CA MET A 1 -2.63 -22.34 -23.61
C MET A 1 -3.51 -22.35 -22.38
N ALA A 2 -2.94 -22.19 -21.18
CA ALA A 2 -3.72 -22.16 -19.94
C ALA A 2 -4.22 -20.73 -19.72
N THR A 3 -5.54 -20.56 -19.75
CA THR A 3 -6.23 -19.33 -19.36
C THR A 3 -5.83 -19.00 -17.91
N LYS A 4 -5.12 -17.89 -17.68
CA LYS A 4 -4.92 -17.36 -16.32
C LYS A 4 -6.29 -17.05 -15.74
N ILE A 5 -6.82 -17.95 -14.91
CA ILE A 5 -7.97 -17.66 -14.08
C ILE A 5 -7.53 -16.51 -13.17
N ASN A 6 -8.18 -15.35 -13.29
CA ASN A 6 -7.96 -14.22 -12.41
C ASN A 6 -8.63 -14.56 -11.06
N GLU A 7 -8.04 -15.49 -10.31
CA GLU A 7 -8.58 -15.99 -9.05
C GLU A 7 -8.55 -14.87 -8.00
N LEU A 8 -9.67 -14.17 -7.87
CA LEU A 8 -9.85 -13.18 -6.83
C LEU A 8 -9.96 -13.91 -5.49
N LYS A 9 -9.01 -13.66 -4.60
CA LYS A 9 -9.10 -14.11 -3.20
C LYS A 9 -9.83 -13.05 -2.36
N ARG A 10 -10.88 -13.48 -1.65
CA ARG A 10 -11.57 -12.66 -0.64
C ARG A 10 -10.94 -12.94 0.72
N TYR A 11 -10.63 -11.88 1.46
CA TYR A 11 -10.18 -11.96 2.84
C TYR A 11 -10.93 -10.91 3.68
N THR A 12 -11.12 -11.21 4.96
CA THR A 12 -11.64 -10.26 5.95
C THR A 12 -10.46 -9.63 6.67
N LEU A 13 -10.49 -8.31 6.83
CA LEU A 13 -9.44 -7.56 7.52
C LEU A 13 -10.05 -6.88 8.74
N VAL A 14 -9.46 -7.10 9.91
CA VAL A 14 -9.81 -6.42 11.16
C VAL A 14 -8.75 -5.38 11.45
N LEU A 15 -9.16 -4.14 11.75
CA LEU A 15 -8.26 -3.02 12.02
C LEU A 15 -8.71 -2.26 13.27
N PRO A 16 -7.77 -1.61 13.99
CA PRO A 16 -8.14 -0.59 14.97
C PRO A 16 -9.02 0.49 14.33
N HIS A 17 -10.04 0.96 15.06
CA HIS A 17 -10.98 1.96 14.53
C HIS A 17 -10.27 3.22 14.03
N GLU A 18 -9.31 3.74 14.79
CA GLU A 18 -8.57 4.96 14.43
C GLU A 18 -7.85 4.83 13.08
N LEU A 19 -7.25 3.67 12.82
CA LEU A 19 -6.58 3.39 11.55
C LEU A 19 -7.58 3.27 10.40
N TYR A 20 -8.72 2.61 10.64
CA TYR A 20 -9.78 2.53 9.64
C TYR A 20 -10.32 3.93 9.27
N ASP A 21 -10.54 4.79 10.26
CA ASP A 21 -11.05 6.14 10.06
C ASP A 21 -10.08 7.01 9.26
N GLU A 22 -8.77 6.87 9.49
CA GLU A 22 -7.75 7.54 8.68
C GLU A 22 -7.76 7.07 7.23
N VAL A 23 -7.77 5.75 6.99
CA VAL A 23 -7.85 5.20 5.63
C VAL A 23 -9.14 5.64 4.94
N LYS A 24 -10.27 5.61 5.66
CA LYS A 24 -11.57 6.04 5.15
C LYS A 24 -11.55 7.51 4.74
N ARG A 25 -11.00 8.40 5.57
CA ARG A 25 -10.87 9.82 5.27
C ARG A 25 -10.08 10.06 3.98
N ILE A 26 -8.97 9.35 3.78
CA ILE A 26 -8.15 9.46 2.56
C ILE A 26 -8.91 8.96 1.34
N ALA A 27 -9.63 7.84 1.48
CA ALA A 27 -10.45 7.27 0.41
C ALA A 27 -11.58 8.25 0.00
N ASP A 28 -12.26 8.84 0.98
CA ASP A 28 -13.33 9.81 0.78
C ASP A 28 -12.82 11.08 0.06
N VAL A 29 -11.68 11.65 0.48
CA VAL A 29 -11.03 12.81 -0.19
C VAL A 29 -10.67 12.49 -1.64
N ARG A 30 -10.29 11.25 -1.93
CA ARG A 30 -9.91 10.80 -3.28
C ARG A 30 -11.08 10.26 -4.10
N HIS A 31 -12.30 10.28 -3.55
CA HIS A 31 -13.51 9.72 -4.18
C HIS A 31 -13.36 8.26 -4.64
N ILE A 32 -12.69 7.43 -3.84
CA ILE A 32 -12.52 5.99 -4.10
C ILE A 32 -13.00 5.18 -2.90
N SER A 33 -13.24 3.88 -3.10
CA SER A 33 -13.56 2.99 -1.99
C SER A 33 -12.33 2.69 -1.12
N VAL A 34 -12.56 2.40 0.16
CA VAL A 34 -11.53 1.91 1.10
C VAL A 34 -10.79 0.68 0.53
N VAL A 35 -11.52 -0.23 -0.12
CA VAL A 35 -10.93 -1.44 -0.74
C VAL A 35 -10.00 -1.09 -1.90
N GLU A 36 -10.37 -0.12 -2.74
CA GLU A 36 -9.49 0.34 -3.83
C GLU A 36 -8.23 1.01 -3.29
N LEU A 37 -8.35 1.78 -2.20
CA LEU A 37 -7.21 2.38 -1.53
C LEU A 37 -6.28 1.30 -0.96
N PHE A 38 -6.81 0.29 -0.27
CA PHE A 38 -6.02 -0.85 0.23
C PHE A 38 -5.29 -1.59 -0.90
N ARG A 39 -5.93 -1.81 -2.05
CA ARG A 39 -5.25 -2.44 -3.21
C ARG A 39 -4.04 -1.61 -3.68
N LYS A 40 -4.12 -0.28 -3.64
CA LYS A 40 -2.99 0.61 -3.98
C LYS A 40 -1.89 0.51 -2.93
N PHE A 41 -2.24 0.53 -1.64
CA PHE A 41 -1.28 0.38 -0.54
C PHE A 41 -0.56 -0.97 -0.57
N ILE A 42 -1.28 -2.07 -0.82
CA ILE A 42 -0.68 -3.40 -0.95
C ILE A 42 0.35 -3.43 -2.08
N ARG A 43 0.07 -2.80 -3.23
CA ARG A 43 1.05 -2.73 -4.34
C ARG A 43 2.30 -1.93 -3.95
N LEU A 44 2.12 -0.79 -3.27
CA LEU A 44 3.23 0.02 -2.78
C LEU A 44 4.05 -0.76 -1.75
N GLY A 45 3.41 -1.41 -0.78
CA GLY A 45 4.05 -2.26 0.21
C GLY A 45 4.85 -3.40 -0.43
N ILE A 46 4.29 -4.10 -1.44
CA ILE A 46 5.02 -5.14 -2.17
C ILE A 46 6.26 -4.59 -2.87
N LEU A 47 6.16 -3.41 -3.51
CA LEU A 47 7.33 -2.78 -4.14
C LEU A 47 8.38 -2.43 -3.09
N ALA A 48 7.95 -1.88 -1.97
CA ALA A 48 8.82 -1.47 -0.88
C ALA A 48 9.56 -2.68 -0.28
N MET A 49 8.87 -3.79 0.01
CA MET A 49 9.49 -5.04 0.49
C MET A 49 10.50 -5.61 -0.50
N LYS A 50 10.22 -5.55 -1.81
CA LYS A 50 11.17 -6.02 -2.85
C LYS A 50 12.46 -5.21 -2.90
N LEU A 51 12.41 -3.93 -2.51
CA LEU A 51 13.60 -3.09 -2.43
C LEU A 51 14.44 -3.43 -1.20
N GLU A 52 13.84 -3.96 -0.12
CA GLU A 52 14.60 -4.37 1.07
C GLU A 52 15.41 -5.65 0.86
N ASP A 53 15.00 -6.50 -0.09
CA ASP A 53 15.77 -7.70 -0.47
C ASP A 53 17.12 -7.34 -1.12
N ASP A 54 17.30 -6.09 -1.57
CA ASP A 54 18.56 -5.56 -2.09
C ASP A 54 19.16 -4.55 -1.10
N PRO A 55 20.30 -4.87 -0.44
CA PRO A 55 20.90 -3.99 0.58
C PRO A 55 21.39 -2.64 0.04
N GLU A 56 21.54 -2.49 -1.28
CA GLU A 56 21.93 -1.21 -1.92
C GLU A 56 20.71 -0.35 -2.32
N SER A 57 19.50 -0.88 -2.17
CA SER A 57 18.26 -0.20 -2.54
C SER A 57 17.67 0.57 -1.36
N ALA A 58 17.08 1.74 -1.64
CA ALA A 58 16.42 2.59 -0.64
C ALA A 58 15.08 3.13 -1.15
N LEU A 59 14.07 3.14 -0.29
CA LEU A 59 12.81 3.85 -0.53
C LEU A 59 12.91 5.29 0.00
N ILE A 60 12.83 6.25 -0.91
CA ILE A 60 12.86 7.68 -0.59
C ILE A 60 11.46 8.26 -0.84
N ILE A 61 10.83 8.81 0.20
CA ILE A 61 9.61 9.61 0.07
C ILE A 61 10.01 11.08 0.05
N ARG A 62 9.69 11.77 -1.05
CA ARG A 62 9.97 13.20 -1.21
C ARG A 62 8.67 14.01 -1.19
N GLU A 63 8.58 14.99 -0.29
CA GLU A 63 7.47 15.94 -0.17
C GLU A 63 8.00 17.37 -0.43
N GLY A 64 7.87 17.85 -1.67
CA GLY A 64 8.51 19.09 -2.10
C GLY A 64 10.04 18.98 -2.04
N ASP A 65 10.67 19.86 -1.26
CA ASP A 65 12.13 19.85 -1.01
C ASP A 65 12.52 18.99 0.21
N LYS A 66 11.56 18.34 0.87
CA LYS A 66 11.83 17.47 2.02
C LYS A 66 11.99 16.03 1.56
N GLU A 67 13.11 15.42 1.90
CA GLU A 67 13.35 14.00 1.70
C GLU A 67 13.26 13.27 3.04
N GLN A 68 12.51 12.16 3.06
CA GLN A 68 12.48 11.23 4.18
C GLN A 68 12.83 9.85 3.66
N VAL A 69 13.87 9.25 4.26
CA VAL A 69 14.23 7.85 4.02
C VAL A 69 13.33 7.00 4.91
N VAL A 70 12.53 6.15 4.28
CA VAL A 70 11.72 5.17 5.00
C VAL A 70 12.47 3.84 4.99
N LYS A 71 12.97 3.42 6.15
CA LYS A 71 13.33 2.03 6.38
C LYS A 71 12.05 1.33 6.85
N LEU A 72 11.59 0.32 6.13
CA LEU A 72 10.64 -0.60 6.73
C LEU A 72 11.51 -1.51 7.63
N ILE A 73 11.04 -1.75 8.84
CA ILE A 73 11.72 -2.54 9.88
C ILE A 73 10.72 -3.55 10.41
#